data_AF-A0A329B5K7-F1
#
_entry.id   AF-A0A329B5K7-F1
#
_cell.length_a   1.000
_cell.length_b   1.000
_cell.length_c   1.000
_cell.angle_alpha   90.00
_cell.angle_beta   90.00
_cell.angle_gamma   90.00
#
_symmetry.space_group_name_H-M   'P 1'
#
loop_
_entity.id
_entity.type
_entity.pdbx_description
1 polymer ?
#
loop_
_entity_poly.entity_id
_entity_poly.type
_entity_poly.pdbx_seq_one_letter_code
_entity_poly.pdbx_strand_id
1 'polypeptide(L)'
;APMLDTQAVGTELAATAKALKGFAYIYAAGAKTKEEATAYRKQFSAREVMVIWPNFLAWDDNANQTVEVPATAYAVGLRALIDEATGWHKTLSNVAVSGVTGISLPVSWDLQDPDTDAGYLNEQDVTTLINRNGYRFWGSRTCSDDPLFAFENYTRTAQVLADTMAEAQMPVVDGPLNPSLARDIIESINGKFREWKSQGYLIDGSSWFDPEPNTTDVLKSGKSYIDYDYCPVPPLENLMLRQRITDRYLADFASRVTA
;
A
#
# COMPACT_ATOMS: atom_id res chain seq x y z
N ALA A 1 -7.01 7.86 14.20
CA ALA A 1 -7.31 8.99 15.10
C ALA A 1 -6.03 9.31 15.85
N PRO A 2 -5.25 10.33 15.42
CA PRO A 2 -3.92 10.57 15.96
C PRO A 2 -3.92 10.67 17.50
N MET A 3 -3.05 9.93 18.17
CA MET A 3 -2.91 9.85 19.64
C MET A 3 -4.12 9.31 20.40
N LEU A 4 -5.19 8.89 19.73
CA LEU A 4 -6.43 8.36 20.32
C LEU A 4 -6.78 6.95 19.82
N ASP A 5 -5.91 6.37 19.01
CA ASP A 5 -6.02 5.10 18.32
C ASP A 5 -5.68 3.90 19.24
N THR A 6 -6.34 3.86 20.40
CA THR A 6 -6.42 2.65 21.24
C THR A 6 -6.93 1.45 20.43
N GLN A 7 -6.71 0.22 20.91
CA GLN A 7 -7.20 -1.00 20.24
C GLN A 7 -8.68 -0.90 19.84
N ALA A 8 -9.56 -0.47 20.76
CA ALA A 8 -10.99 -0.34 20.50
C ALA A 8 -11.28 0.67 19.37
N VAL A 9 -10.60 1.82 19.38
CA VAL A 9 -10.72 2.83 18.33
C VAL A 9 -10.16 2.31 17.01
N GLY A 10 -9.05 1.57 17.05
CA GLY A 10 -8.46 0.95 15.87
C GLY A 10 -9.40 -0.06 15.21
N THR A 11 -10.11 -0.86 16.01
CA THR A 11 -11.12 -1.82 15.51
C THR A 11 -12.27 -1.10 14.80
N GLU A 12 -12.80 -0.02 15.38
CA GLU A 12 -13.85 0.77 14.75
C GLU A 12 -13.36 1.50 13.49
N LEU A 13 -12.11 1.98 13.50
CA LEU A 13 -11.49 2.57 12.31
C LEU A 13 -11.33 1.54 11.18
N ALA A 14 -11.01 0.28 11.49
CA ALA A 14 -10.92 -0.79 10.50
C ALA A 14 -12.29 -1.03 9.84
N ALA A 15 -13.35 -1.15 10.64
CA ALA A 15 -14.72 -1.32 10.14
C ALA A 15 -15.16 -0.13 9.28
N THR A 16 -14.86 1.08 9.73
CA THR A 16 -15.17 2.33 9.01
C THR A 16 -14.40 2.43 7.69
N ALA A 17 -13.11 2.14 7.71
CA ALA A 17 -12.26 2.14 6.52
C ALA A 17 -12.79 1.16 5.46
N LYS A 18 -13.18 -0.04 5.87
CA LYS A 18 -13.81 -1.02 4.97
C LYS A 18 -15.12 -0.50 4.37
N ALA A 19 -16.01 0.07 5.18
CA ALA A 19 -17.29 0.59 4.71
C ALA A 19 -17.15 1.75 3.73
N LEU A 20 -16.15 2.60 3.94
CA LEU A 20 -15.87 3.78 3.11
C LEU A 20 -14.88 3.51 1.97
N LYS A 21 -14.42 2.26 1.80
CA LYS A 21 -13.31 1.90 0.90
C LYS A 21 -12.05 2.78 1.13
N GLY A 22 -11.83 3.17 2.38
CA GLY A 22 -10.67 3.95 2.83
C GLY A 22 -9.55 3.08 3.38
N PHE A 23 -8.51 3.74 3.90
CA PHE A 23 -7.35 3.08 4.50
C PHE A 23 -6.99 3.77 5.82
N ALA A 24 -6.75 2.97 6.87
CA ALA A 24 -6.50 3.43 8.22
C ALA A 24 -5.05 3.16 8.64
N TYR A 25 -4.32 4.23 8.93
CA TYR A 25 -3.05 4.15 9.67
C TYR A 25 -3.33 4.22 11.17
N ILE A 26 -2.86 3.23 11.90
CA ILE A 26 -3.14 3.04 13.33
C ILE A 26 -1.82 2.94 14.09
N TYR A 27 -1.66 3.71 15.16
CA TYR A 27 -0.52 3.60 16.04
C TYR A 27 -0.68 2.39 16.96
N ALA A 28 0.41 1.68 17.26
CA ALA A 28 0.41 0.62 18.27
C ALA A 28 0.30 1.20 19.68
N ALA A 29 -0.90 1.64 20.05
CA ALA A 29 -1.16 2.37 21.29
C ALA A 29 -0.81 1.53 22.53
N GLY A 30 -0.04 2.14 23.43
CA GLY A 30 0.42 1.50 24.67
C GLY A 30 1.72 0.71 24.53
N ALA A 31 2.16 0.36 23.31
CA ALA A 31 3.41 -0.37 23.09
C ALA A 31 4.64 0.50 23.42
N LYS A 32 5.49 -0.02 24.29
CA LYS A 32 6.80 0.53 24.68
C LYS A 32 7.96 -0.22 24.03
N THR A 33 7.73 -1.44 23.58
CA THR A 33 8.73 -2.24 22.85
C THR A 33 8.22 -2.70 21.48
N LYS A 34 9.16 -3.13 20.63
CA LYS A 34 8.87 -3.70 19.32
C LYS A 34 8.02 -4.98 19.42
N GLU A 35 8.24 -5.80 20.43
CA GLU A 35 7.47 -7.03 20.68
C GLU A 35 6.02 -6.71 21.05
N GLU A 36 5.79 -5.68 21.87
CA GLU A 36 4.46 -5.21 22.21
C GLU A 36 3.73 -4.63 20.99
N ALA A 37 4.44 -3.90 20.11
CA ALA A 37 3.87 -3.41 18.86
C ALA A 37 3.47 -4.57 17.92
N THR A 38 4.31 -5.60 17.82
CA THR A 38 3.99 -6.84 17.10
C THR A 38 2.79 -7.57 17.69
N ALA A 39 2.69 -7.64 19.02
CA ALA A 39 1.54 -8.23 19.70
C ALA A 39 0.25 -7.44 19.41
N TYR A 40 0.33 -6.10 19.38
CA TYR A 40 -0.79 -5.24 18.99
C TYR A 40 -1.23 -5.48 17.54
N ARG A 41 -0.30 -5.57 16.58
CA ARG A 41 -0.63 -5.88 15.17
C ARG A 41 -1.44 -7.16 15.01
N LYS A 42 -1.17 -8.19 15.84
CA LYS A 42 -1.85 -9.49 15.77
C LYS A 42 -3.33 -9.43 16.18
N GLN A 43 -3.79 -8.30 16.70
CA GLN A 43 -5.20 -8.07 17.03
C GLN A 43 -6.05 -7.68 15.81
N PHE A 44 -5.43 -7.47 14.64
CA PHE A 44 -6.08 -7.04 13.41
C PHE A 44 -5.89 -8.05 12.27
N SER A 45 -6.93 -8.23 11.48
CA SER A 45 -6.98 -9.08 10.27
C SER A 45 -7.63 -8.33 9.10
N ALA A 46 -7.28 -7.06 8.92
CA ALA A 46 -7.92 -6.16 7.97
C ALA A 46 -6.90 -5.59 6.97
N ARG A 47 -7.18 -5.75 5.67
CA ARG A 47 -6.35 -5.24 4.58
C ARG A 47 -6.37 -3.72 4.46
N GLU A 48 -7.37 -3.07 5.05
CA GLU A 48 -7.52 -1.60 5.12
C GLU A 48 -6.72 -0.98 6.27
N VAL A 49 -6.02 -1.79 7.07
CA VAL A 49 -5.29 -1.32 8.25
C VAL A 49 -3.79 -1.49 8.05
N MET A 50 -3.04 -0.47 8.48
CA MET A 50 -1.60 -0.54 8.67
C MET A 50 -1.25 -0.06 10.07
N VAL A 51 -0.53 -0.89 10.81
CA VAL A 51 -0.02 -0.54 12.14
C VAL A 51 1.34 0.13 12.02
N ILE A 52 1.50 1.25 12.70
CA ILE A 52 2.72 2.07 12.73
C ILE A 52 3.26 2.13 14.16
N TRP A 53 4.57 1.94 14.31
CA TRP A 53 5.27 2.17 15.56
C TRP A 53 6.78 2.45 15.33
N PRO A 54 7.40 3.41 16.03
CA PRO A 54 6.83 4.29 17.06
C PRO A 54 6.30 5.61 16.45
N ASN A 55 6.28 6.70 17.23
CA ASN A 55 5.91 8.04 16.77
C ASN A 55 7.15 8.88 16.36
N PHE A 56 6.90 10.05 15.79
CA PHE A 56 7.96 11.02 15.53
C PHE A 56 8.15 11.96 16.72
N LEU A 57 9.26 12.70 16.69
CA LEU A 57 9.49 13.89 17.50
C LEU A 57 9.50 15.12 16.60
N ALA A 58 8.99 16.25 17.09
CA ALA A 58 9.08 17.55 16.42
C ALA A 58 9.16 18.69 17.44
N TRP A 59 9.67 19.85 17.01
CA TRP A 59 9.70 21.06 17.83
C TRP A 59 8.30 21.70 17.89
N ASP A 60 7.82 21.99 19.09
CA ASP A 60 6.58 22.74 19.32
C ASP A 60 6.92 24.14 19.85
N ASP A 61 6.62 25.18 19.06
CA ASP A 61 6.88 26.57 19.40
C ASP A 61 6.07 27.05 20.62
N ASN A 62 4.87 26.50 20.85
CA ASN A 62 4.05 26.88 21.99
C ASN A 62 4.60 26.29 23.29
N ALA A 63 5.04 25.02 23.24
CA ALA A 63 5.64 24.35 24.37
C ALA A 63 7.14 24.68 24.56
N ASN A 64 7.77 25.28 23.54
CA ASN A 64 9.19 25.60 23.46
C ASN A 64 10.10 24.40 23.79
N GLN A 65 9.72 23.23 23.28
CA GLN A 65 10.44 21.98 23.48
C GLN A 65 10.13 20.99 22.35
N THR A 66 10.97 19.97 22.20
CA THR A 66 10.68 18.82 21.35
C THR A 66 9.61 17.95 22.01
N VAL A 67 8.53 17.65 21.28
CA VAL A 67 7.41 16.83 21.74
C VAL A 67 7.21 15.61 20.82
N GLU A 68 6.56 14.58 21.35
CA GLU A 68 6.10 13.45 20.55
C GLU A 68 4.91 13.87 19.68
N VAL A 69 4.97 13.53 18.39
CA VAL A 69 3.94 13.85 17.41
C VAL A 69 3.49 12.58 16.67
N PRO A 70 2.19 12.46 16.34
CA PRO A 70 1.62 11.19 15.89
C PRO A 70 2.07 10.81 14.49
N ALA A 71 2.79 9.71 14.36
CA ALA A 71 3.23 9.20 13.05
C ALA A 71 2.06 8.90 12.11
N THR A 72 0.90 8.51 12.65
CA THR A 72 -0.32 8.29 11.85
C THR A 72 -0.84 9.54 11.16
N ALA A 73 -0.69 10.73 11.76
CA ALA A 73 -1.08 11.98 11.11
C ALA A 73 -0.15 12.31 9.93
N TYR A 74 1.17 12.15 10.13
CA TYR A 74 2.16 12.31 9.07
C TYR A 74 1.97 11.29 7.96
N ALA A 75 1.57 10.05 8.28
CA ALA A 75 1.28 9.02 7.30
C ALA A 75 0.10 9.43 6.38
N VAL A 76 -1.00 9.94 6.95
CA VAL A 76 -2.15 10.42 6.16
C VAL A 76 -1.76 11.60 5.26
N GLY A 77 -1.02 12.58 5.79
CA GLY A 77 -0.56 13.72 4.98
C GLY A 77 0.40 13.32 3.87
N LEU A 78 1.36 12.45 4.18
CA LEU A 78 2.29 11.90 3.20
C LEU A 78 1.56 11.07 2.15
N ARG A 79 0.52 10.33 2.55
CA ARG A 79 -0.28 9.52 1.63
C ARG A 79 -0.93 10.38 0.55
N ALA A 80 -1.55 11.49 0.96
CA ALA A 80 -2.13 12.46 0.03
C ALA A 80 -1.07 13.05 -0.91
N LEU A 81 0.09 13.43 -0.39
CA LEU A 81 1.19 13.93 -1.21
C LEU A 81 1.68 12.91 -2.24
N ILE A 82 1.83 11.65 -1.85
CA ILE A 82 2.28 10.60 -2.78
C ILE A 82 1.23 10.38 -3.86
N ASP A 83 -0.06 10.41 -3.53
CA ASP A 83 -1.13 10.23 -4.52
C ASP A 83 -1.13 11.33 -5.58
N GLU A 84 -0.91 12.58 -5.17
CA GLU A 84 -0.82 13.72 -6.08
C GLU A 84 0.47 13.68 -6.92
N ALA A 85 1.62 13.43 -6.29
CA ALA A 85 2.92 13.55 -6.95
C ALA A 85 3.33 12.30 -7.75
N THR A 86 2.91 11.11 -7.30
CA THR A 86 3.32 9.83 -7.89
C THR A 86 2.12 8.99 -8.33
N GLY A 87 1.10 8.88 -7.47
CA GLY A 87 -0.08 8.04 -7.66
C GLY A 87 -0.25 6.98 -6.56
N TRP A 88 -1.45 6.42 -6.49
CA TRP A 88 -1.85 5.45 -5.43
C TRP A 88 -1.06 4.15 -5.45
N HIS A 89 -0.48 3.79 -6.60
CA HIS A 89 0.30 2.57 -6.81
C HIS A 89 1.62 2.57 -6.02
N LYS A 90 2.11 3.74 -5.57
CA LYS A 90 3.31 3.86 -4.73
C LYS A 90 2.94 3.74 -3.24
N THR A 91 3.63 2.87 -2.50
CA THR A 91 3.50 2.73 -1.04
C THR A 91 4.12 3.92 -0.28
N LEU A 92 3.70 4.16 0.96
CA LEU A 92 4.29 5.19 1.83
C LEU A 92 5.76 4.93 2.17
N SER A 93 6.19 3.66 2.10
CA SER A 93 7.53 3.22 2.46
C SER A 93 8.62 3.96 1.68
N ASN A 94 9.69 4.33 2.40
CA ASN A 94 10.89 4.96 1.89
C ASN A 94 10.67 6.34 1.22
N VAL A 95 9.58 7.04 1.56
CA VAL A 95 9.35 8.44 1.16
C VAL A 95 9.74 9.37 2.31
N ALA A 96 10.36 10.51 1.98
CA ALA A 96 10.84 11.46 2.98
C ALA A 96 9.68 12.15 3.71
N VAL A 97 9.78 12.22 5.04
CA VAL A 97 8.84 12.92 5.93
C VAL A 97 9.44 14.27 6.30
N SER A 98 8.65 15.33 6.15
CA SER A 98 9.02 16.70 6.52
C SER A 98 8.46 17.08 7.90
N GLY A 99 9.09 18.06 8.55
CA GLY A 99 8.56 18.63 9.80
C GLY A 99 8.71 17.75 11.04
N VAL A 100 9.68 16.83 11.01
CA VAL A 100 10.05 15.95 12.14
C VAL A 100 11.54 16.02 12.40
N THR A 101 11.93 15.87 13.66
CA THR A 101 13.31 16.04 14.16
C THR A 101 13.83 14.81 14.88
N GLY A 102 13.02 13.75 15.00
CA GLY A 102 13.40 12.54 15.74
C GLY A 102 12.35 11.44 15.64
N ILE A 103 12.69 10.30 16.23
CA ILE A 103 11.81 9.14 16.42
C ILE A 103 11.64 8.99 17.94
N SER A 104 10.42 8.77 18.41
CA SER A 104 10.10 8.84 19.85
C SER A 104 10.69 7.70 20.67
N LEU A 105 10.93 6.55 20.04
CA LEU A 105 11.59 5.39 20.64
C LEU A 105 12.73 4.91 19.74
N PRO A 106 13.83 4.38 20.31
CA PRO A 106 14.95 3.90 19.52
C PRO A 106 14.51 2.72 18.64
N VAL A 107 14.83 2.80 17.35
CA VAL A 107 14.65 1.73 16.38
C VAL A 107 15.97 1.60 15.63
N SER A 108 16.67 0.49 15.85
CA SER A 108 17.86 0.15 15.05
C SER A 108 17.45 -0.20 13.61
N TRP A 109 18.28 0.24 12.66
CA TRP A 109 18.12 -0.03 11.24
C TRP A 109 19.49 -0.03 10.57
N ASP A 110 19.69 -0.97 9.66
CA ASP A 110 20.85 -1.07 8.79
C ASP A 110 20.38 -1.52 7.39
N LEU A 111 21.15 -1.16 6.36
CA LEU A 111 20.81 -1.52 4.99
C LEU A 111 21.18 -2.96 4.64
N GLN A 112 22.26 -3.45 5.21
CA GLN A 112 22.89 -4.73 4.91
C GLN A 112 22.54 -5.79 5.94
N ASP A 113 22.38 -5.38 7.21
CA ASP A 113 22.00 -6.26 8.29
C ASP A 113 20.47 -6.29 8.48
N PRO A 114 19.80 -7.42 8.18
CA PRO A 114 18.38 -7.57 8.46
C PRO A 114 18.08 -7.74 9.96
N ASP A 115 19.05 -8.11 10.81
CA ASP A 115 18.87 -8.33 12.24
C ASP A 115 18.81 -7.00 13.02
N THR A 116 17.78 -6.22 12.73
CA THR A 116 17.54 -4.89 13.30
C THR A 116 16.11 -4.80 13.82
N ASP A 117 15.84 -3.82 14.70
CA ASP A 117 14.48 -3.59 15.19
C ASP A 117 13.51 -3.31 14.03
N ALA A 118 13.98 -2.57 13.03
CA ALA A 118 13.19 -2.28 11.84
C ALA A 118 12.97 -3.50 10.93
N GLY A 119 13.96 -4.39 10.82
CA GLY A 119 13.80 -5.69 10.14
C GLY A 119 12.76 -6.55 10.84
N TYR A 120 12.91 -6.74 12.15
CA TYR A 120 11.97 -7.50 12.99
C TYR A 120 10.53 -6.98 12.88
N LEU A 121 10.32 -5.67 12.99
CA LEU A 121 8.99 -5.07 12.89
C LEU A 121 8.35 -5.32 11.51
N ASN A 122 9.12 -5.15 10.43
CA ASN A 122 8.61 -5.35 9.08
C ASN A 122 8.25 -6.80 8.78
N GLU A 123 9.06 -7.75 9.25
CA GLU A 123 8.75 -9.19 9.15
C GLU A 123 7.46 -9.58 9.89
N GLN A 124 7.01 -8.74 10.82
CA GLN A 124 5.76 -8.92 11.57
C GLN A 124 4.65 -7.97 11.09
N ASP A 125 4.80 -7.40 9.89
CA ASP A 125 3.89 -6.45 9.26
C ASP A 125 3.60 -5.18 10.09
N VAL A 126 4.55 -4.74 10.91
CA VAL A 126 4.52 -3.44 11.59
C VAL A 126 5.39 -2.46 10.82
N THR A 127 4.78 -1.36 10.34
CA THR A 127 5.53 -0.29 9.68
C THR A 127 6.24 0.54 10.73
N THR A 128 7.53 0.80 10.52
CA THR A 128 8.34 1.57 11.45
C THR A 128 8.92 2.84 10.82
N LEU A 129 9.78 3.52 11.56
CA LEU A 129 10.41 4.77 11.18
C LEU A 129 11.93 4.59 11.14
N ILE A 130 12.57 5.13 10.12
CA ILE A 130 14.03 5.12 9.99
C ILE A 130 14.54 6.54 9.72
N ASN A 131 15.84 6.76 9.95
CA ASN A 131 16.52 7.97 9.52
C ASN A 131 17.68 7.62 8.58
N ARG A 132 17.46 7.81 7.29
CA ARG A 132 18.49 7.67 6.26
C ARG A 132 18.33 8.79 5.25
N ASN A 133 19.25 9.76 5.33
CA ASN A 133 19.17 11.01 4.58
C ASN A 133 17.80 11.68 4.77
N GLY A 134 17.35 11.75 6.03
CA GLY A 134 16.02 12.19 6.42
C GLY A 134 15.15 11.06 6.98
N TYR A 135 14.08 11.47 7.67
CA TYR A 135 13.11 10.55 8.28
C TYR A 135 12.18 9.95 7.24
N ARG A 136 11.88 8.67 7.38
CA ARG A 136 11.05 7.91 6.43
C ARG A 136 10.22 6.87 7.18
N PHE A 137 9.04 6.57 6.64
CA PHE A 137 8.37 5.32 6.96
C PHE A 137 9.13 4.15 6.33
N TRP A 138 9.18 3.04 7.05
CA TRP A 138 9.86 1.82 6.65
C TRP A 138 8.93 0.64 6.87
N GLY A 139 8.23 0.30 5.80
CA GLY A 139 7.22 -0.76 5.77
C GLY A 139 6.07 -0.42 4.84
N SER A 140 5.53 -1.46 4.21
CA SER A 140 4.44 -1.34 3.23
C SER A 140 3.32 -2.33 3.46
N ARG A 141 3.38 -3.12 4.53
CA ARG A 141 2.46 -4.21 4.77
C ARG A 141 1.21 -3.79 5.52
N THR A 142 0.11 -4.45 5.21
CA THR A 142 -1.19 -4.28 5.88
C THR A 142 -1.36 -5.33 6.97
N CYS A 143 -2.46 -5.27 7.70
CA CYS A 143 -2.87 -6.32 8.63
C CYS A 143 -3.71 -7.42 7.96
N SER A 144 -3.69 -7.56 6.64
CA SER A 144 -4.46 -8.57 5.90
C SER A 144 -4.12 -9.99 6.35
N ASP A 145 -5.14 -10.86 6.39
CA ASP A 145 -5.00 -12.31 6.46
C ASP A 145 -4.95 -12.98 5.07
N ASP A 146 -5.43 -12.28 4.04
CA ASP A 146 -5.26 -12.65 2.63
C ASP A 146 -3.90 -12.16 2.11
N PRO A 147 -2.98 -13.07 1.69
CA PRO A 147 -1.69 -12.72 1.11
C PRO A 147 -1.78 -11.86 -0.15
N LEU A 148 -2.90 -11.91 -0.89
CA LEU A 148 -3.11 -11.07 -2.06
C LEU A 148 -3.24 -9.59 -1.71
N PHE A 149 -3.53 -9.24 -0.45
CA PHE A 149 -3.62 -7.85 0.01
C PHE A 149 -2.56 -7.52 1.06
N ALA A 150 -1.44 -8.23 1.04
CA ALA A 150 -0.33 -8.00 1.97
C ALA A 150 0.21 -6.56 1.91
N PHE A 151 0.16 -5.89 0.75
CA PHE A 151 0.71 -4.55 0.59
C PHE A 151 -0.36 -3.45 0.57
N GLU A 152 -0.02 -2.30 1.18
CA GLU A 152 -0.84 -1.09 1.21
C GLU A 152 -1.38 -0.73 -0.17
N ASN A 153 -0.50 -0.63 -1.16
CA ASN A 153 -0.87 -0.21 -2.50
C ASN A 153 -1.80 -1.22 -3.21
N TYR A 154 -1.83 -2.49 -2.79
CA TYR A 154 -2.73 -3.51 -3.37
C TYR A 154 -4.16 -3.26 -2.89
N THR A 155 -4.34 -3.07 -1.58
CA THR A 155 -5.65 -2.67 -1.03
C THR A 155 -6.15 -1.39 -1.67
N ARG A 156 -5.28 -0.39 -1.79
CA ARG A 156 -5.64 0.90 -2.37
C ARG A 156 -5.95 0.82 -3.85
N THR A 157 -5.20 0.03 -4.61
CA THR A 157 -5.48 -0.22 -6.03
C THR A 157 -6.88 -0.79 -6.19
N ALA A 158 -7.24 -1.81 -5.42
CA ALA A 158 -8.56 -2.41 -5.47
C ALA A 158 -9.71 -1.42 -5.14
N GLN A 159 -9.49 -0.52 -4.17
CA GLN A 159 -10.46 0.52 -3.81
C GLN A 159 -10.65 1.54 -4.95
N VAL A 160 -9.55 2.08 -5.47
CA VAL A 160 -9.57 3.04 -6.60
C VAL A 160 -10.22 2.44 -7.84
N LEU A 161 -9.89 1.18 -8.17
CA LEU A 161 -10.51 0.46 -9.29
C LEU A 161 -12.02 0.32 -9.09
N ALA A 162 -12.46 -0.16 -7.92
CA ALA A 162 -13.87 -0.37 -7.66
C ALA A 162 -14.70 0.91 -7.79
N ASP A 163 -14.21 2.03 -7.25
CA ASP A 163 -14.92 3.32 -7.34
C ASP A 163 -14.89 3.89 -8.76
N THR A 164 -13.72 3.90 -9.41
CA THR A 164 -13.58 4.45 -10.76
C THR A 164 -14.47 3.69 -11.76
N MET A 165 -14.49 2.36 -11.69
CA MET A 165 -15.30 1.55 -12.60
C MET A 165 -16.80 1.75 -12.35
N ALA A 166 -17.23 1.79 -11.09
CA ALA A 166 -18.64 2.00 -10.74
C ALA A 166 -19.13 3.39 -11.18
N GLU A 167 -18.37 4.46 -10.89
CA GLU A 167 -18.73 5.83 -11.26
C GLU A 167 -18.80 6.00 -12.78
N ALA A 168 -17.85 5.40 -13.52
CA ALA A 168 -17.82 5.48 -14.98
C ALA A 168 -19.06 4.84 -15.64
N GLN A 169 -19.70 3.86 -15.00
CA GLN A 169 -20.90 3.20 -15.53
C GLN A 169 -22.21 3.90 -15.12
N MET A 170 -22.19 4.97 -14.33
CA MET A 170 -23.41 5.68 -13.95
C MET A 170 -24.30 6.10 -15.14
N PRO A 171 -23.77 6.57 -16.29
CA PRO A 171 -24.59 6.95 -17.44
C PRO A 171 -25.34 5.79 -18.10
N VAL A 172 -24.91 4.54 -17.90
CA VAL A 172 -25.54 3.36 -18.51
C VAL A 172 -26.52 2.65 -17.58
N VAL A 173 -26.56 3.03 -16.31
CA VAL A 173 -27.55 2.54 -15.35
C VAL A 173 -28.95 2.90 -15.85
N ASP A 174 -29.89 1.96 -15.73
CA ASP A 174 -31.27 2.04 -16.26
C ASP A 174 -31.38 2.17 -17.79
N GLY A 175 -30.27 1.94 -18.51
CA GLY A 175 -30.27 1.80 -19.96
C GLY A 175 -30.93 0.50 -20.44
N PRO A 176 -31.34 0.42 -21.71
CA PRO A 176 -31.94 -0.79 -22.28
C PRO A 176 -30.90 -1.92 -22.31
N LEU A 177 -31.14 -2.99 -21.55
CA LEU A 177 -30.26 -4.16 -21.52
C LEU A 177 -30.23 -4.84 -22.90
N ASN A 178 -29.12 -4.68 -23.60
CA ASN A 178 -28.89 -5.27 -24.91
C ASN A 178 -27.40 -5.66 -25.08
N PRO A 179 -27.07 -6.57 -26.02
CA PRO A 179 -25.69 -7.02 -26.18
C PRO A 179 -24.68 -5.93 -26.57
N SER A 180 -25.11 -4.84 -27.23
CA SER A 180 -24.21 -3.72 -27.52
C SER A 180 -23.83 -2.98 -26.25
N LEU A 181 -24.77 -2.76 -25.33
CA LEU A 181 -24.48 -2.10 -24.06
C LEU A 181 -23.41 -2.85 -23.24
N ALA A 182 -23.51 -4.19 -23.15
CA ALA A 182 -22.49 -4.98 -22.45
C ALA A 182 -21.11 -4.88 -23.12
N ARG A 183 -21.05 -4.82 -24.46
CA ARG A 183 -19.80 -4.61 -25.19
C ARG A 183 -19.22 -3.23 -24.95
N ASP A 184 -20.06 -2.18 -24.98
CA ASP A 184 -19.62 -0.81 -24.75
C ASP A 184 -19.02 -0.63 -23.34
N ILE A 185 -19.62 -1.28 -22.32
CA ILE A 185 -19.09 -1.30 -20.94
C ILE A 185 -17.70 -1.97 -20.91
N ILE A 186 -17.56 -3.13 -21.53
CA ILE A 186 -16.29 -3.87 -21.60
C ILE A 186 -15.21 -3.04 -22.33
N GLU A 187 -15.57 -2.40 -23.44
CA GLU A 187 -14.65 -1.55 -24.19
C GLU A 187 -14.21 -0.33 -23.36
N SER A 188 -15.13 0.27 -22.60
CA SER A 188 -14.85 1.38 -21.69
C SER A 188 -13.89 0.96 -20.57
N ILE A 189 -14.16 -0.15 -19.87
CA ILE A 189 -13.32 -0.66 -18.78
C ILE A 189 -11.92 -1.01 -19.31
N ASN A 190 -11.85 -1.75 -20.42
CA ASN A 190 -10.58 -2.10 -21.07
C ASN A 190 -9.83 -0.87 -21.58
N GLY A 191 -10.54 0.18 -22.01
CA GLY A 191 -9.96 1.47 -22.33
C GLY A 191 -9.23 2.08 -21.13
N LYS A 192 -9.87 2.07 -19.95
CA LYS A 192 -9.26 2.59 -18.73
C LYS A 192 -8.06 1.76 -18.26
N PHE A 193 -8.12 0.43 -18.36
CA PHE A 193 -6.96 -0.40 -18.03
C PHE A 193 -5.76 -0.15 -18.95
N ARG A 194 -6.00 0.05 -20.26
CA ARG A 194 -4.92 0.44 -21.19
C ARG A 194 -4.28 1.78 -20.80
N GLU A 195 -5.07 2.75 -20.40
CA GLU A 195 -4.58 4.04 -19.91
C GLU A 195 -3.69 3.85 -18.67
N TRP A 196 -4.19 3.17 -17.63
CA TRP A 196 -3.44 2.96 -16.39
C TRP A 196 -2.19 2.11 -16.56
N LYS A 197 -2.22 1.10 -17.44
CA LYS A 197 -1.03 0.35 -17.83
C LYS A 197 0.01 1.26 -18.47
N SER A 198 -0.40 2.13 -19.40
CA SER A 198 0.52 3.07 -20.06
C SER A 198 1.14 4.08 -19.08
N GLN A 199 0.41 4.46 -18.03
CA GLN A 199 0.87 5.35 -16.96
C GLN A 199 1.69 4.61 -15.87
N GLY A 200 1.74 3.27 -15.92
CA GLY A 200 2.45 2.45 -14.93
C GLY A 200 1.71 2.31 -13.59
N TYR A 201 0.41 2.60 -13.53
CA TYR A 201 -0.40 2.43 -12.31
C TYR A 201 -0.82 0.98 -12.07
N LEU A 202 -0.80 0.16 -13.13
CA LEU A 202 -1.06 -1.28 -13.10
C LEU A 202 -0.04 -1.99 -13.99
N ILE A 203 0.18 -3.28 -13.74
CA ILE A 203 0.92 -4.15 -14.67
C ILE A 203 0.02 -4.50 -15.87
N ASP A 204 -1.21 -4.92 -15.59
CA ASP A 204 -2.25 -5.16 -16.59
C ASP A 204 -3.64 -5.25 -15.96
N GLY A 205 -4.67 -5.31 -16.79
CA GLY A 205 -6.03 -5.62 -16.39
C GLY A 205 -6.94 -5.80 -17.60
N SER A 206 -7.98 -6.62 -17.45
CA SER A 206 -8.91 -6.92 -18.53
C SER A 206 -10.33 -7.14 -18.01
N SER A 207 -11.31 -6.91 -18.87
CA SER A 207 -12.72 -7.16 -18.61
C SER A 207 -13.35 -7.96 -19.74
N TRP A 208 -14.31 -8.80 -19.39
CA TRP A 208 -15.01 -9.69 -20.30
C TRP A 208 -16.44 -9.96 -19.83
N PHE A 209 -17.24 -10.54 -20.72
CA PHE A 209 -18.58 -11.03 -20.38
C PHE A 209 -18.49 -12.53 -20.11
N ASP A 210 -18.78 -12.97 -18.89
CA ASP A 210 -18.95 -14.39 -18.57
C ASP A 210 -20.42 -14.81 -18.74
N PRO A 211 -20.75 -15.73 -19.65
CA PRO A 211 -22.11 -16.25 -19.78
C PRO A 211 -22.60 -17.05 -18.56
N GLU A 212 -21.71 -17.61 -17.74
CA GLU A 212 -22.07 -18.49 -16.62
C GLU A 212 -22.97 -17.78 -15.58
N PRO A 213 -22.61 -16.61 -15.02
CA PRO A 213 -23.49 -15.87 -14.09
C PRO A 213 -24.62 -15.13 -14.80
N ASN A 214 -24.51 -14.88 -16.11
CA ASN A 214 -25.47 -14.13 -16.92
C ASN A 214 -26.55 -15.04 -17.55
N THR A 215 -27.21 -15.84 -16.73
CA THR A 215 -28.31 -16.72 -17.19
C THR A 215 -29.52 -15.90 -17.68
N THR A 216 -30.39 -16.54 -18.47
CA THR A 216 -31.64 -15.91 -18.96
C THR A 216 -32.49 -15.30 -17.85
N ASP A 217 -32.57 -15.95 -16.69
CA ASP A 217 -33.39 -15.46 -15.56
C ASP A 217 -32.75 -14.22 -14.89
N VAL A 218 -31.41 -14.19 -14.80
CA VAL A 218 -30.66 -13.03 -14.31
C VAL A 218 -30.88 -11.83 -15.23
N LEU A 219 -30.69 -12.02 -16.54
CA LEU A 219 -30.87 -10.95 -17.53
C LEU A 219 -32.34 -10.46 -17.57
N LYS A 220 -33.32 -11.36 -17.48
CA LYS A 220 -34.75 -10.99 -17.36
C LYS A 220 -35.06 -10.17 -16.11
N SER A 221 -34.30 -10.35 -15.04
CA SER A 221 -34.45 -9.56 -13.81
C SER A 221 -33.80 -8.17 -13.89
N GLY A 222 -33.24 -7.79 -15.05
CA GLY A 222 -32.56 -6.52 -15.25
C GLY A 222 -31.13 -6.47 -14.70
N LYS A 223 -30.54 -7.64 -14.36
CA LYS A 223 -29.18 -7.75 -13.84
C LYS A 223 -28.24 -8.24 -14.92
N SER A 224 -27.00 -7.78 -14.88
CA SER A 224 -25.90 -8.32 -15.69
C SER A 224 -24.59 -8.21 -14.93
N TYR A 225 -23.72 -9.20 -15.11
CA TYR A 225 -22.38 -9.23 -14.55
C TYR A 225 -21.36 -8.98 -15.65
N ILE A 226 -20.40 -8.10 -15.37
CA ILE A 226 -19.22 -7.88 -16.19
C ILE A 226 -18.02 -8.18 -15.29
N ASP A 227 -17.24 -9.17 -15.69
CA ASP A 227 -16.09 -9.62 -14.95
C ASP A 227 -14.86 -8.80 -15.36
N TYR A 228 -13.98 -8.57 -14.40
CA TYR A 228 -12.68 -7.97 -14.67
C TYR A 228 -11.62 -8.46 -13.69
N ASP A 229 -10.39 -8.53 -14.17
CA ASP A 229 -9.19 -8.81 -13.41
C ASP A 229 -8.17 -7.68 -13.53
N TYR A 230 -7.21 -7.66 -12.61
CA TYR A 230 -6.14 -6.67 -12.61
C TYR A 230 -4.91 -7.21 -11.86
N CYS A 231 -3.75 -6.71 -12.25
CA CYS A 231 -2.48 -6.96 -11.57
C CYS A 231 -1.92 -5.62 -11.04
N PRO A 232 -1.95 -5.39 -9.71
CA PRO A 232 -1.36 -4.20 -9.11
C PRO A 232 0.18 -4.24 -9.24
N VAL A 233 0.81 -3.07 -9.14
CA VAL A 233 2.28 -2.97 -9.19
C VAL A 233 2.90 -3.47 -7.87
N PRO A 234 3.73 -4.52 -7.86
CA PRO A 234 4.40 -4.97 -6.65
C PRO A 234 5.40 -3.92 -6.14
N PRO A 235 5.38 -3.57 -4.83
CA PRO A 235 6.51 -2.86 -4.25
C PRO A 235 7.72 -3.78 -4.20
N LEU A 236 8.90 -3.25 -4.53
CA LEU A 236 10.17 -3.95 -4.34
C LEU A 236 10.56 -3.90 -2.84
N GLU A 237 9.86 -4.69 -2.01
CA GLU A 237 10.05 -4.71 -0.56
C GLU A 237 11.44 -5.24 -0.16
N ASN A 238 11.91 -6.30 -0.82
CA ASN A 238 13.19 -6.93 -0.51
C ASN A 238 14.00 -7.21 -1.79
N LEU A 239 15.08 -6.44 -1.98
CA LEU A 239 16.03 -6.64 -3.07
C LEU A 239 17.24 -7.45 -2.58
N MET A 240 17.35 -8.70 -3.04
CA MET A 240 18.49 -9.56 -2.72
C MET A 240 19.56 -9.49 -3.82
N LEU A 241 20.73 -8.95 -3.48
CA LEU A 241 21.90 -8.96 -4.37
C LEU A 241 22.66 -10.28 -4.23
N ARG A 242 22.87 -10.99 -5.34
CA ARG A 242 23.61 -12.26 -5.38
C ARG A 242 25.04 -12.02 -5.87
N GLN A 243 25.97 -11.80 -4.94
CA GLN A 243 27.38 -11.62 -5.26
C GLN A 243 28.02 -12.96 -5.71
N ARG A 244 28.90 -12.90 -6.72
CA ARG A 244 29.68 -14.04 -7.21
C ARG A 244 31.11 -13.59 -7.50
N ILE A 245 32.10 -14.34 -7.04
CA ILE A 245 33.49 -14.18 -7.48
C ILE A 245 33.69 -14.93 -8.81
N THR A 246 34.45 -14.36 -9.75
CA THR A 246 34.72 -14.99 -11.04
C THR A 246 36.07 -14.58 -11.62
N ASP A 247 36.82 -15.56 -12.12
CA ASP A 247 38.10 -15.35 -12.80
C ASP A 247 37.95 -15.21 -14.33
N ARG A 248 36.71 -15.24 -14.85
CA ARG A 248 36.42 -15.11 -16.30
C ARG A 248 37.06 -13.86 -16.91
N TYR A 249 37.18 -12.79 -16.12
CA TYR A 249 37.77 -11.53 -16.57
C TYR A 249 39.29 -11.54 -16.64
N LEU A 250 39.94 -12.56 -16.06
CA LEU A 250 41.38 -12.76 -16.15
C LEU A 250 41.79 -13.59 -17.38
N ALA A 251 40.84 -14.24 -18.06
CA ALA A 251 41.12 -15.10 -19.21
C ALA A 251 41.82 -14.35 -20.35
N ASP A 252 41.43 -13.10 -20.58
CA ASP A 252 42.00 -12.23 -21.62
C ASP A 252 43.04 -11.25 -21.04
N PHE A 253 43.55 -11.50 -19.84
CA PHE A 253 44.48 -10.58 -19.18
C PHE A 253 45.74 -10.35 -20.04
N ALA A 254 46.31 -11.42 -20.60
CA ALA A 254 47.49 -11.33 -21.45
C ALA A 254 47.24 -10.53 -22.74
N SER A 255 46.08 -10.69 -23.38
CA SER A 255 45.74 -9.96 -24.61
C SER A 255 45.43 -8.47 -24.36
N ARG A 256 44.99 -8.11 -23.15
CA ARG A 256 44.80 -6.71 -22.72
C ARG A 256 46.10 -5.98 -22.38
N VAL A 257 47.15 -6.71 -21.99
CA VAL A 257 48.47 -6.11 -21.71
C VAL A 257 49.18 -5.67 -23.00
N THR A 258 48.88 -6.33 -24.13
CA THR A 258 49.53 -6.05 -25.42
C THR A 258 48.73 -5.15 -26.36
N ALA A 259 47.56 -4.65 -25.94
CA ALA A 259 46.69 -3.75 -26.70
C ALA A 259 46.93 -2.28 -26.30
#